data_AF-A0A2Z6QHU9-F1
#
_entry.id   AF-A0A2Z6QHU9-F1
#
_cell.length_a   1.000
_cell.length_b   1.000
_cell.length_c   1.000
_cell.angle_alpha   90.00
_cell.angle_beta   90.00
_cell.angle_gamma   90.00
#
_symmetry.space_group_name_H-M   'P 1'
#
loop_
_entity.id
_entity.type
_entity.pdbx_description
1 polymer ?
#
loop_
_entity_poly.entity_id
_entity_poly.type
_entity_poly.pdbx_seq_one_letter_code
_entity_poly.pdbx_strand_id
1 'polypeptide(L)'
;MAVDFGGSSEKIGEKNRYVLRLYGSLINGQKAVVTLIGIRVFFDIRVPEKESVDDFKIKIDKILCSTINAYKIEPIEAFPFRSYHTEKKLYLRVFTHGTGDRKKALQAIQDNDFETASDDIFSFHRKIARENGIAISGWSMMSKRPKNDK
;
A
#
# COMPACT_ATOMS: atom_id res chain seq x y z
N MET A 1 11.35 2.04 21.11
CA MET A 1 10.15 1.19 20.96
C MET A 1 9.02 2.02 20.40
N ALA A 2 8.44 1.60 19.28
CA ALA A 2 7.19 2.18 18.78
C ALA A 2 6.04 1.78 19.71
N VAL A 3 5.28 2.77 20.18
CA VAL A 3 4.09 2.61 21.04
C VAL A 3 2.81 3.04 20.33
N ASP A 4 2.95 3.89 19.31
CA ASP A 4 1.84 4.36 18.47
C ASP A 4 2.34 4.64 17.05
N PHE A 5 1.44 4.64 16.08
CA PHE A 5 1.75 4.87 14.67
C PHE A 5 0.56 5.50 13.95
N GLY A 6 0.85 6.35 12.97
CA GLY A 6 -0.16 7.04 12.19
C GLY A 6 0.24 7.18 10.73
N GLY A 7 -0.73 7.02 9.84
CA GLY A 7 -0.57 7.28 8.42
C GLY A 7 -1.27 8.58 8.00
N SER A 8 -0.58 9.44 7.26
CA SER A 8 -1.13 10.68 6.71
C SER A 8 -0.72 10.85 5.25
N SER A 9 -1.46 11.68 4.52
CA SER A 9 -0.97 12.23 3.24
C SER A 9 -0.41 13.62 3.51
N GLU A 10 0.85 13.83 3.16
CA GLU A 10 1.54 15.12 3.34
C GLU A 10 2.02 15.64 1.99
N LYS A 11 1.98 16.96 1.81
CA LYS A 11 2.51 17.61 0.62
C LYS A 11 4.04 17.69 0.76
N ILE A 12 4.75 16.87 0.01
CA ILE A 12 6.22 16.82 -0.01
C ILE A 12 6.69 17.29 -1.39
N GLY A 13 7.13 18.55 -1.46
CA GLY A 13 7.34 19.26 -2.72
C GLY A 13 6.00 19.57 -3.40
N GLU A 14 5.88 19.25 -4.68
CA GLU A 14 4.65 19.48 -5.45
C GLU A 14 3.63 18.34 -5.38
N LYS A 15 4.00 17.18 -4.79
CA LYS A 15 3.17 15.98 -4.79
C LYS A 15 2.72 15.60 -3.38
N ASN A 16 1.47 15.18 -3.27
CA ASN A 16 0.98 14.53 -2.06
C ASN A 16 1.58 13.13 -1.98
N ARG A 17 2.21 12.82 -0.84
CA ARG A 17 2.83 11.52 -0.57
C ARG A 17 2.29 10.97 0.73
N TYR A 18 2.13 9.66 0.77
CA TYR A 18 1.86 8.99 2.03
C TYR A 18 3.10 8.99 2.93
N VAL A 19 2.85 9.24 4.22
CA VAL A 19 3.84 9.25 5.29
C VAL A 19 3.34 8.35 6.40
N LEU A 20 4.22 7.49 6.90
CA LEU A 20 3.97 6.67 8.09
C LEU A 20 4.84 7.18 9.23
N ARG A 21 4.22 7.62 10.32
CA ARG A 21 4.91 8.09 11.53
C ARG A 21 4.84 7.02 12.60
N LEU A 22 5.99 6.72 13.20
CA LEU A 22 6.12 5.86 14.37
C LEU A 22 6.47 6.73 15.57
N TYR A 23 5.67 6.66 16.63
CA TYR A 23 5.87 7.38 17.87
C TYR A 23 6.39 6.44 18.94
N GLY A 24 7.37 6.88 19.72
CA GLY A 24 7.99 6.00 20.70
C GLY A 24 9.04 6.67 21.56
N SER A 25 9.78 5.84 22.30
CA SER A 25 10.93 6.27 23.07
C SER A 25 12.19 5.52 22.66
N LEU A 26 13.34 6.19 22.74
CA LEU A 26 14.66 5.59 22.65
C LEU A 26 14.99 4.81 23.94
N ILE A 27 16.07 4.04 23.93
CA ILE A 27 16.49 3.24 25.10
C ILE A 27 16.82 4.10 26.33
N ASN A 28 17.22 5.36 26.13
CA ASN A 28 17.47 6.33 27.19
C ASN A 28 16.20 7.08 27.66
N GLY A 29 15.01 6.66 27.21
CA GLY A 29 13.73 7.26 27.60
C GLY A 29 13.32 8.51 26.81
N GLN A 30 14.18 9.07 25.96
CA GLN A 30 13.84 10.23 25.14
C GLN A 30 12.72 9.90 24.14
N LYS A 31 11.73 10.77 24.03
CA LYS A 31 10.68 10.66 23.00
C LYS A 31 11.30 10.84 21.61
N ALA A 32 10.89 9.99 20.68
CA ALA A 32 11.31 10.03 19.29
C ALA A 32 10.11 9.84 18.37
N VAL A 33 10.17 10.50 17.21
CA VAL A 33 9.24 10.30 16.10
C VAL A 33 10.05 9.92 14.88
N VAL A 34 9.75 8.77 14.29
CA VAL A 34 10.36 8.31 13.05
C VAL A 34 9.35 8.49 11.93
N THR A 35 9.71 9.33 10.95
CA THR A 35 8.88 9.62 9.78
C THR A 35 9.39 8.83 8.59
N LEU A 36 8.62 7.83 8.17
CA LEU A 36 8.92 7.00 7.01
C LEU A 36 8.25 7.60 5.77
N ILE A 37 9.08 7.94 4.79
CA ILE A 37 8.67 8.53 3.51
C ILE A 37 9.00 7.58 2.35
N GLY A 38 8.32 7.74 1.22
CA GLY A 38 8.57 6.93 0.02
C GLY A 38 7.81 5.60 -0.02
N ILE A 39 6.97 5.34 0.98
CA ILE A 39 6.04 4.22 0.98
C ILE A 39 4.89 4.53 0.02
N ARG A 40 4.63 3.61 -0.91
CA ARG A 40 3.47 3.70 -1.82
C ARG A 40 2.28 3.00 -1.18
N VAL A 41 1.12 3.64 -1.23
CA VAL A 41 -0.13 3.02 -0.81
C VAL A 41 -0.68 2.16 -1.95
N PHE A 42 -1.36 1.08 -1.62
CA PHE A 42 -1.89 0.17 -2.63
C PHE A 42 -3.20 -0.48 -2.19
N PHE A 43 -3.88 -1.09 -3.15
CA PHE A 43 -4.93 -2.08 -2.96
C PHE A 43 -4.78 -3.14 -4.06
N ASP A 44 -5.47 -4.27 -3.89
CA ASP A 44 -5.37 -5.42 -4.79
C ASP A 44 -6.72 -5.67 -5.47
N ILE A 45 -6.70 -6.10 -6.72
CA ILE A 45 -7.89 -6.44 -7.52
C ILE A 45 -7.76 -7.90 -7.95
N ARG A 46 -8.77 -8.72 -7.70
CA ARG A 46 -8.75 -10.13 -8.07
C ARG A 46 -8.86 -10.25 -9.59
N VAL A 47 -7.95 -11.01 -10.20
CA VAL A 47 -8.06 -11.36 -11.63
C VAL A 47 -9.07 -12.50 -11.79
N PRO A 48 -10.10 -12.37 -12.65
CA PRO A 48 -11.03 -13.45 -12.95
C PRO A 48 -10.32 -14.67 -13.54
N GLU A 49 -10.73 -15.88 -13.15
CA GLU A 49 -10.05 -17.13 -13.56
C GLU A 49 -10.09 -17.41 -15.07
N LYS A 50 -11.05 -16.80 -15.78
CA LYS A 50 -11.24 -16.99 -17.22
C LYS A 50 -10.56 -15.92 -18.08
N GLU A 51 -9.84 -14.98 -17.46
CA GLU A 51 -9.29 -13.82 -18.14
C GLU A 51 -7.76 -13.79 -18.05
N SER A 52 -7.10 -13.36 -19.14
CA SER A 52 -5.66 -13.15 -19.13
C SER A 52 -5.30 -11.94 -18.28
N VAL A 53 -4.11 -11.95 -17.68
CA VAL A 53 -3.62 -10.86 -16.83
C VAL A 53 -3.51 -9.56 -17.61
N ASP A 54 -3.06 -9.65 -18.86
CA ASP A 54 -2.82 -8.49 -19.71
C ASP A 54 -4.13 -7.86 -20.18
N ASP A 55 -5.11 -8.67 -20.60
CA ASP A 55 -6.44 -8.15 -20.98
C ASP A 55 -7.12 -7.49 -19.79
N PHE A 56 -7.07 -8.14 -18.62
CA PHE A 56 -7.64 -7.59 -17.41
C PHE A 56 -6.93 -6.29 -17.00
N LYS A 57 -5.59 -6.25 -17.10
CA LYS A 57 -4.81 -5.03 -16.84
C LYS A 57 -5.22 -3.88 -17.75
N ILE A 58 -5.45 -4.12 -19.04
CA ILE A 58 -5.92 -3.08 -19.98
C ILE A 58 -7.29 -2.53 -19.55
N LYS A 59 -8.21 -3.39 -19.10
CA LYS A 59 -9.51 -2.95 -18.57
C LYS A 59 -9.36 -2.06 -17.33
N ILE A 60 -8.54 -2.48 -16.38
CA ILE A 60 -8.26 -1.70 -15.16
C ILE A 60 -7.59 -0.38 -15.50
N ASP A 61 -6.62 -0.38 -16.42
CA ASP A 61 -5.91 0.83 -16.87
C ASP A 61 -6.86 1.87 -17.47
N LYS A 62 -7.83 1.43 -18.29
CA LYS A 62 -8.86 2.31 -18.87
C LYS A 62 -9.71 3.02 -17.81
N ILE A 63 -10.05 2.33 -16.71
CA ILE A 63 -10.83 2.90 -15.59
C ILE A 63 -9.97 3.85 -14.76
N LEU A 64 -8.73 3.47 -14.48
CA LEU A 64 -7.85 4.26 -13.62
C LEU A 64 -7.32 5.52 -14.31
N CYS A 65 -7.02 5.46 -15.61
CA CYS A 65 -6.58 6.60 -16.42
C CYS A 65 -7.58 7.76 -16.43
N SER A 66 -8.87 7.49 -16.35
CA SER A 66 -9.91 8.54 -16.27
C SER A 66 -10.15 9.06 -14.85
N THR A 67 -9.65 8.35 -13.83
CA THR A 67 -9.96 8.61 -12.41
C THR A 67 -8.81 9.29 -11.66
N ILE A 68 -7.57 8.88 -11.92
CA ILE A 68 -6.38 9.36 -11.20
C ILE A 68 -5.19 9.58 -12.13
N ASN A 69 -4.34 10.56 -11.79
CA ASN A 69 -3.26 11.03 -12.68
C ASN A 69 -2.03 10.12 -12.71
N ALA A 70 -1.72 9.41 -11.64
CA ALA A 70 -0.48 8.65 -11.53
C ALA A 70 -0.63 7.42 -10.63
N TYR A 71 -0.39 6.25 -11.22
CA TYR A 71 -0.48 4.96 -10.57
C TYR A 71 0.49 3.96 -11.22
N LYS A 72 0.65 2.80 -10.57
CA LYS A 72 1.38 1.66 -11.12
C LYS A 72 0.58 0.40 -10.86
N ILE A 73 0.48 -0.48 -11.86
CA ILE A 73 -0.17 -1.79 -11.73
C ILE A 73 0.90 -2.87 -11.82
N GLU A 74 0.92 -3.78 -10.85
CA GLU A 74 1.81 -4.96 -10.82
C GLU A 74 1.01 -6.23 -10.55
N PRO A 75 1.22 -7.32 -11.29
CA PRO A 75 0.61 -8.61 -10.97
C PRO A 75 1.29 -9.23 -9.75
N ILE A 76 0.50 -9.84 -8.87
CA ILE A 76 0.97 -10.59 -7.69
C ILE A 76 0.18 -11.89 -7.53
N GLU A 77 0.78 -12.87 -6.86
CA GLU A 77 0.09 -14.09 -6.43
C GLU A 77 -0.03 -14.12 -4.91
N ALA A 78 -1.26 -14.24 -4.41
CA ALA A 78 -1.55 -14.23 -2.99
C ALA A 78 -2.68 -15.20 -2.63
N PHE A 79 -2.70 -15.68 -1.39
CA PHE A 79 -3.83 -16.43 -0.89
C PHE A 79 -5.04 -15.50 -0.71
N PRO A 80 -6.23 -15.88 -1.17
CA PRO A 80 -7.44 -15.13 -0.91
C PRO A 80 -7.70 -15.03 0.59
N PHE A 81 -8.21 -13.88 1.01
CA PHE A 81 -8.56 -13.68 2.41
C PHE A 81 -9.87 -14.40 2.78
N ARG A 82 -10.80 -14.52 1.83
CA ARG A 82 -12.09 -15.18 2.04
C ARG A 82 -11.97 -16.67 1.70
N SER A 83 -12.56 -17.50 2.55
CA SER A 83 -12.57 -18.96 2.43
C SER A 83 -11.19 -19.62 2.57
N TYR A 84 -11.20 -20.94 2.74
CA TYR A 84 -9.97 -21.73 2.78
C TYR A 84 -9.56 -22.11 1.35
N HIS A 85 -8.36 -21.68 0.94
CA HIS A 85 -7.78 -22.01 -0.36
C HIS A 85 -6.38 -22.58 -0.17
N THR A 86 -6.11 -23.70 -0.83
CA THR A 86 -4.79 -24.35 -0.84
C THR A 86 -3.85 -23.73 -1.87
N GLU A 87 -4.40 -22.99 -2.83
CA GLU A 87 -3.67 -22.39 -3.94
C GLU A 87 -3.70 -20.87 -3.88
N LYS A 88 -2.62 -20.26 -4.37
CA LYS A 88 -2.57 -18.81 -4.56
C LYS A 88 -3.42 -18.42 -5.75
N LYS A 89 -4.03 -17.25 -5.61
CA LYS A 89 -4.84 -16.61 -6.62
C LYS A 89 -4.09 -15.39 -7.14
N LEU A 90 -4.28 -15.06 -8.40
CA LEU A 90 -3.68 -13.91 -9.06
C LEU A 90 -4.43 -12.59 -8.77
N TYR A 91 -3.69 -11.53 -8.47
CA TYR A 91 -4.22 -10.20 -8.24
C TYR A 91 -3.43 -9.16 -9.04
N LEU A 92 -4.07 -8.04 -9.34
CA LEU A 92 -3.39 -6.81 -9.76
C LEU A 92 -3.27 -5.88 -8.56
N ARG A 93 -2.04 -5.60 -8.13
CA ARG A 93 -1.74 -4.60 -7.12
C ARG A 93 -1.65 -3.22 -7.77
N VAL A 94 -2.53 -2.33 -7.36
CA VAL A 94 -2.56 -0.93 -7.82
C VAL A 94 -1.90 -0.05 -6.78
N PHE A 95 -0.75 0.51 -7.12
CA PHE A 95 -0.05 1.51 -6.31
C PHE A 95 -0.47 2.92 -6.70
N THR A 96 -0.74 3.76 -5.69
CA THR A 96 -1.00 5.18 -5.88
C THR A 96 -0.05 6.02 -5.01
N HIS A 97 0.06 7.32 -5.32
CA HIS A 97 0.97 8.21 -4.60
C HIS A 97 0.43 8.71 -3.26
N GLY A 98 -0.89 8.80 -3.12
CA GLY A 98 -1.54 9.37 -1.94
C GLY A 98 -2.83 8.65 -1.56
N THR A 99 -3.29 8.90 -0.34
CA THR A 99 -4.47 8.24 0.23
C THR A 99 -5.77 8.66 -0.46
N GLY A 100 -5.84 9.92 -0.93
CA GLY A 100 -6.98 10.42 -1.71
C GLY A 100 -7.12 9.71 -3.05
N ASP A 101 -6.02 9.60 -3.80
CA ASP A 101 -6.00 8.89 -5.09
C ASP A 101 -6.33 7.40 -4.91
N ARG A 102 -5.79 6.76 -3.86
CA ARG A 102 -6.16 5.38 -3.51
C ARG A 102 -7.67 5.26 -3.30
N LYS A 103 -8.28 6.16 -2.53
CA LYS A 103 -9.73 6.12 -2.23
C LYS A 103 -10.56 6.26 -3.51
N LYS A 104 -10.22 7.23 -4.38
CA LYS A 104 -10.92 7.45 -5.65
C LYS A 104 -10.80 6.25 -6.59
N ALA A 105 -9.57 5.74 -6.75
CA ALA A 105 -9.30 4.56 -7.57
C ALA A 105 -10.05 3.33 -7.06
N LEU A 106 -10.00 3.07 -5.76
CA LEU A 106 -10.70 1.94 -5.16
C LEU A 106 -12.22 2.03 -5.40
N GLN A 107 -12.81 3.21 -5.18
CA GLN A 107 -14.25 3.42 -5.42
C GLN A 107 -14.60 3.17 -6.88
N ALA A 108 -13.84 3.73 -7.83
CA ALA A 108 -14.09 3.53 -9.26
C ALA A 108 -14.04 2.05 -9.67
N ILE A 109 -13.16 1.27 -9.05
CA ILE A 109 -13.05 -0.18 -9.31
C ILE A 109 -14.24 -0.94 -8.70
N GLN A 110 -14.63 -0.59 -7.49
CA GLN A 110 -15.81 -1.19 -6.83
C GLN A 110 -17.12 -0.84 -7.53
N ASP A 111 -17.25 0.37 -8.09
CA ASP A 111 -18.41 0.81 -8.88
C ASP A 111 -18.54 0.04 -10.21
N ASN A 112 -17.48 -0.64 -10.66
CA ASN A 112 -17.49 -1.54 -11.81
C ASN A 112 -17.62 -3.03 -11.40
N ASP A 113 -18.05 -3.31 -10.17
CA ASP A 113 -18.30 -4.66 -9.63
C ASP A 113 -17.08 -5.60 -9.61
N PHE A 114 -15.86 -5.05 -9.61
CA PHE A 114 -14.66 -5.87 -9.48
C PHE A 114 -14.38 -6.28 -8.03
N GLU A 115 -14.00 -7.54 -7.83
CA GLU A 115 -13.59 -8.05 -6.52
C GLU A 115 -12.24 -7.44 -6.11
N THR A 116 -12.22 -6.78 -4.95
CA THR A 116 -11.04 -6.11 -4.39
C THR A 116 -10.58 -6.78 -3.10
N ALA A 117 -9.30 -6.57 -2.78
CA ALA A 117 -8.65 -7.01 -1.55
C ALA A 117 -7.66 -5.93 -1.08
N SER A 118 -7.21 -6.00 0.18
CA SER A 118 -6.40 -4.92 0.78
C SER A 118 -7.08 -3.55 0.63
N ASP A 119 -8.41 -3.52 0.72
CA ASP A 119 -9.34 -2.46 0.32
C ASP A 119 -9.81 -1.60 1.51
N ASP A 120 -9.23 -1.80 2.70
CA ASP A 120 -9.54 -0.98 3.88
C ASP A 120 -9.43 0.53 3.58
N ILE A 121 -10.49 1.30 3.82
CA ILE A 121 -10.48 2.75 3.52
C ILE A 121 -9.64 3.52 4.54
N PHE A 122 -9.77 3.19 5.84
CA PHE A 122 -9.16 3.96 6.93
C PHE A 122 -7.96 3.26 7.59
N SER A 123 -7.96 1.92 7.62
CA SER A 123 -6.99 1.13 8.37
C SER A 123 -5.89 0.48 7.51
N PHE A 124 -5.79 0.83 6.22
CA PHE A 124 -4.82 0.26 5.27
C PHE A 124 -3.34 0.43 5.70
N HIS A 125 -3.04 1.41 6.55
CA HIS A 125 -1.70 1.68 7.06
C HIS A 125 -1.08 0.46 7.78
N ARG A 126 -1.89 -0.39 8.43
CA ARG A 126 -1.44 -1.66 9.04
C ARG A 126 -0.99 -2.66 7.99
N LYS A 127 -1.77 -2.81 6.91
CA LYS A 127 -1.45 -3.69 5.79
C LYS A 127 -0.18 -3.22 5.08
N ILE A 128 -0.05 -1.92 4.86
CA ILE A 128 1.17 -1.33 4.29
C ILE A 128 2.38 -1.62 5.16
N ALA A 129 2.30 -1.38 6.47
CA ALA A 129 3.41 -1.63 7.38
C ALA A 129 3.82 -3.11 7.37
N ARG A 130 2.84 -4.03 7.40
CA ARG A 130 3.07 -5.48 7.32
C ARG A 130 3.79 -5.87 6.02
N GLU A 131 3.32 -5.41 4.86
CA GLU A 131 3.93 -5.75 3.56
C GLU A 131 5.34 -5.17 3.40
N ASN A 132 5.65 -4.08 4.09
CA ASN A 132 6.99 -3.48 4.09
C ASN A 132 7.88 -3.99 5.25
N GLY A 133 7.42 -4.96 6.05
CA GLY A 133 8.18 -5.49 7.19
C GLY A 133 8.41 -4.47 8.31
N ILE A 134 7.59 -3.43 8.41
CA ILE A 134 7.71 -2.37 9.40
C ILE A 134 6.99 -2.82 10.69
N ALA A 135 7.76 -2.95 11.76
CA ALA A 135 7.21 -3.19 13.10
C ALA A 135 6.49 -1.93 13.60
N ILE A 136 5.15 -2.01 13.66
CA ILE A 136 4.27 -0.95 14.20
C ILE A 136 4.23 -0.94 15.73
N SER A 137 4.63 -2.04 16.36
CA SER A 137 4.82 -2.18 17.80
C SER A 137 6.11 -2.94 18.06
N GLY A 138 6.92 -2.45 19.00
CA GLY A 138 8.18 -3.08 19.40
C GLY A 138 9.43 -2.25 19.12
N TRP A 139 10.60 -2.89 19.26
CA TRP A 139 11.89 -2.25 19.06
C TRP A 139 12.32 -2.33 17.59
N SER A 140 12.71 -1.18 17.05
CA SER A 140 13.26 -1.04 15.70
C SER A 140 14.61 -0.34 15.78
N MET A 141 15.50 -0.69 14.86
CA MET A 141 16.83 -0.10 14.75
C MET A 141 16.93 0.69 13.44
N MET A 142 17.38 1.94 13.51
CA MET A 142 17.73 2.69 12.32
C MET A 142 19.19 2.43 11.98
N SER A 143 19.45 1.87 10.80
CA SER A 143 20.79 1.70 10.26
C SER A 143 21.09 2.75 9.20
N LYS A 144 22.38 3.08 9.03
CA LYS A 144 22.80 3.86 7.85
C LYS A 144 22.54 3.03 6.60
N ARG A 145 22.10 3.69 5.53
CA ARG A 145 22.00 3.06 4.21
C ARG A 145 23.40 2.59 3.81
N PRO A 146 23.60 1.32 3.39
CA PRO A 146 24.88 0.91 2.86
C PRO A 146 25.22 1.80 1.66
N LYS A 147 26.47 2.29 1.61
CA LYS A 147 26.98 2.92 0.40
C LYS A 147 27.02 1.81 -0.65
N ASN A 148 26.16 1.90 -1.66
CA ASN A 148 26.36 1.09 -2.85
C ASN A 148 27.58 1.71 -3.54
N ASP A 149 28.75 1.11 -3.33
CA ASP A 149 29.93 1.41 -4.11
C ASP A 149 29.62 1.02 -5.56
N LYS A 150 29.31 2.02 -6.38
CA LYS A 150 29.26 1.94 -7.83
C LYS A 150 30.36 2.83 -8.38
#